data_AF-A0A955SBV8-F1
#
_entry.id   AF-A0A955SBV8-F1
#
_cell.length_a   1.000
_cell.length_b   1.000
_cell.length_c   1.000
_cell.angle_alpha   90.00
_cell.angle_beta   90.00
_cell.angle_gamma   90.00
#
_symmetry.space_group_name_H-M   'P 1'
#
loop_
_entity.id
_entity.type
_entity.pdbx_description
1 polymer ?
#
loop_
_entity_poly.entity_id
_entity_poly.type
_entity_poly.pdbx_seq_one_letter_code
_entity_poly.pdbx_strand_id
1 'polypeptide(L)'
;MARRRKKTPKETVEIDLHGYRSDEVHPELTDLVGRYEGIRGQQIRVVHGKGSGILESEVDRFSRNDPRVSSAEKDFFNPGVTTLILNGRTGGGASSTRAGKYDHVGIPPIRKRKG
;
A
#
# COMPACT_ATOMS: atom_id res chain seq x y z
N MET A 1 4.73 6.66 -40.54
CA MET A 1 5.22 5.67 -39.54
C MET A 1 5.27 6.34 -38.17
N ALA A 2 4.34 6.02 -37.27
CA ALA A 2 4.37 6.56 -35.91
C ALA A 2 5.50 5.86 -35.13
N ARG A 3 6.52 6.62 -34.70
CA ARG A 3 7.54 6.11 -33.79
C ARG A 3 6.87 5.75 -32.47
N ARG A 4 6.67 4.45 -32.23
CA ARG A 4 6.25 3.90 -30.93
C ARG A 4 7.29 4.35 -29.91
N ARG A 5 7.00 5.39 -29.13
CA ARG A 5 7.83 5.79 -27.99
C ARG A 5 8.00 4.54 -27.13
N LYS A 6 9.19 3.96 -27.11
CA LYS A 6 9.54 2.93 -26.14
C LYS A 6 9.39 3.61 -24.78
N LYS A 7 8.33 3.28 -24.02
CA LYS A 7 8.27 3.66 -22.60
C LYS A 7 9.53 3.07 -21.99
N THR A 8 10.44 3.92 -21.54
CA THR A 8 11.52 3.49 -20.67
C THR A 8 10.87 2.75 -19.50
N PRO A 9 11.37 1.56 -19.12
CA PRO A 9 10.85 0.88 -17.95
C PRO A 9 10.99 1.85 -16.78
N LYS A 10 9.87 2.16 -16.13
CA LYS A 10 9.91 2.92 -14.87
C LYS A 10 10.62 2.04 -13.87
N GLU A 11 11.61 2.59 -13.19
CA GLU A 11 12.37 1.87 -12.16
C GLU A 11 11.39 1.33 -11.12
N THR A 12 11.39 0.03 -10.90
CA THR A 12 10.54 -0.59 -9.88
C THR A 12 11.19 -0.37 -8.52
N VAL A 13 10.44 0.20 -7.60
CA VAL A 13 10.89 0.41 -6.22
C VAL A 13 10.45 -0.79 -5.40
N GLU A 14 11.26 -1.21 -4.43
CA GLU A 14 10.96 -2.35 -3.57
C GLU A 14 11.05 -1.95 -2.10
N ILE A 15 10.14 -2.50 -1.29
CA ILE A 15 10.19 -2.42 0.16
C ILE A 15 9.98 -3.81 0.75
N ASP A 16 10.82 -4.15 1.74
CA ASP A 16 10.70 -5.36 2.52
C ASP A 16 10.05 -5.06 3.88
N LEU A 17 8.89 -5.66 4.11
CA LEU A 17 8.11 -5.56 5.35
C LEU A 17 8.33 -6.79 6.26
N HIS A 18 9.25 -7.70 5.95
CA HIS A 18 9.56 -8.79 6.88
C HIS A 18 10.01 -8.24 8.24
N GLY A 19 9.39 -8.76 9.30
CA GLY A 19 9.69 -8.33 10.67
C GLY A 19 8.98 -7.05 11.12
N TYR A 20 8.25 -6.39 10.23
CA TYR A 20 7.37 -5.28 10.62
C TYR A 20 6.18 -5.81 11.41
N ARG A 21 5.73 -4.99 12.34
CA ARG A 21 4.44 -5.16 12.97
C ARG A 21 3.34 -4.59 12.08
N SER A 22 2.13 -5.10 12.28
CA SER A 22 0.94 -4.69 11.52
C SER A 22 0.67 -3.19 11.59
N ASP A 23 0.96 -2.55 12.72
CA ASP A 23 0.78 -1.11 12.96
C ASP A 23 1.82 -0.22 12.27
N GLU A 24 2.95 -0.80 11.83
CA GLU A 24 4.05 -0.10 11.17
C GLU A 24 3.89 -0.07 9.64
N VAL A 25 3.11 -0.99 9.07
CA VAL A 25 2.95 -1.12 7.61
C VAL A 25 2.34 0.14 6.99
N HIS A 26 1.27 0.66 7.58
CA HIS A 26 0.54 1.80 7.02
C HIS A 26 1.39 3.09 6.94
N PRO A 27 2.06 3.55 8.01
CA PRO A 27 2.90 4.75 7.93
C PRO A 27 4.05 4.56 6.93
N GLU A 28 4.69 3.39 6.92
CA GLU A 28 5.82 3.13 6.03
C GLU A 28 5.40 3.16 4.55
N LEU A 29 4.28 2.52 4.20
CA LEU A 29 3.74 2.58 2.85
C LEU A 29 3.29 3.99 2.48
N THR A 30 2.70 4.75 3.42
CA THR A 30 2.27 6.14 3.19
C THR A 30 3.45 7.03 2.81
N ASP A 31 4.55 6.92 3.56
CA ASP A 31 5.77 7.67 3.34
C ASP A 31 6.43 7.27 2.01
N LEU A 32 6.53 5.96 1.75
CA LEU A 32 7.10 5.46 0.50
C LEU A 32 6.27 5.90 -0.72
N VAL A 33 4.95 5.70 -0.71
CA VAL A 33 4.07 6.17 -1.80
C VAL A 33 4.16 7.67 -1.97
N GLY A 34 4.26 8.44 -0.88
CA GLY A 34 4.45 9.89 -0.92
C GLY A 34 5.72 10.32 -1.66
N ARG A 35 6.83 9.59 -1.53
CA ARG A 35 8.07 9.91 -2.27
C ARG A 35 7.95 9.76 -3.78
N TYR A 36 6.99 8.97 -4.26
CA TYR A 36 6.80 8.66 -5.68
C TYR A 36 5.44 9.11 -6.23
N GLU A 37 4.70 9.92 -5.48
CA GLU A 37 3.44 10.49 -5.97
C GLU A 37 3.68 11.38 -7.20
N GLY A 38 2.64 11.60 -8.01
CA GLY A 38 2.82 12.28 -9.30
C GLY A 38 3.40 11.41 -10.43
N ILE A 39 4.03 10.28 -10.12
CA ILE A 39 4.62 9.37 -11.12
C ILE A 39 3.61 8.31 -11.56
N ARG A 40 2.82 8.62 -12.60
CA ARG A 40 1.78 7.69 -13.12
C ARG A 40 2.34 6.35 -13.60
N GLY A 41 1.89 5.24 -13.05
CA GLY A 41 2.36 3.89 -13.38
C GLY A 41 3.69 3.52 -12.74
N GLN A 42 4.14 4.27 -11.73
CA GLN A 42 5.21 3.82 -10.84
C GLN A 42 4.79 2.50 -10.18
N GLN A 43 5.70 1.54 -10.14
CA GLN A 43 5.50 0.25 -9.47
C GLN A 43 6.27 0.23 -8.16
N ILE A 44 5.59 -0.20 -7.09
CA ILE A 44 6.19 -0.43 -5.78
C ILE A 44 5.95 -1.90 -5.42
N ARG A 45 7.00 -2.71 -5.40
CA ARG A 45 6.95 -4.09 -4.93
C ARG A 45 7.03 -4.11 -3.42
N VAL A 46 6.05 -4.72 -2.78
CA VAL A 46 5.94 -4.85 -1.34
C VAL A 46 6.14 -6.31 -0.98
N VAL A 47 7.26 -6.62 -0.36
CA VAL A 47 7.56 -7.97 0.15
C VAL A 47 7.02 -8.06 1.56
N HIS A 48 5.84 -8.66 1.73
CA HIS A 48 5.18 -8.84 3.03
C HIS A 48 5.38 -10.24 3.62
N GLY A 49 6.00 -11.14 2.87
CA GLY A 49 6.17 -12.54 3.24
C GLY A 49 4.87 -13.34 3.17
N LYS A 50 4.97 -14.67 3.22
CA LYS A 50 3.80 -15.56 3.16
C LYS A 50 3.07 -15.59 4.51
N GLY A 51 3.82 -15.84 5.59
CA GLY A 51 3.38 -15.72 6.98
C GLY A 51 1.96 -16.23 7.27
N SER A 52 1.27 -15.53 8.18
CA SER A 52 -0.15 -15.73 8.50
C SER A 52 -1.08 -14.82 7.68
N GLY A 53 -0.56 -14.09 6.70
CA GLY A 53 -1.32 -13.12 5.90
C GLY A 53 -1.67 -11.79 6.61
N ILE A 54 -1.11 -11.52 7.79
CA ILE A 54 -1.37 -10.27 8.53
C ILE A 54 -0.85 -9.06 7.72
N LEU A 55 0.43 -9.08 7.33
CA LEU A 55 1.02 -7.98 6.57
C LEU A 55 0.41 -7.85 5.17
N GLU A 56 0.11 -8.98 4.53
CA GLU A 56 -0.64 -9.00 3.26
C GLU A 56 -2.00 -8.29 3.38
N SER A 57 -2.73 -8.54 4.47
CA SER A 57 -4.03 -7.91 4.73
C SER A 57 -3.91 -6.41 4.96
N GLU A 58 -2.84 -5.95 5.61
CA GLU A 58 -2.58 -4.51 5.79
C GLU A 58 -2.17 -3.84 4.47
N VAL A 59 -1.39 -4.51 3.62
CA VAL A 59 -1.05 -4.02 2.27
C VAL A 59 -2.30 -3.91 1.40
N ASP A 60 -3.16 -4.92 1.41
CA ASP A 60 -4.44 -4.91 0.70
C ASP A 60 -5.35 -3.78 1.22
N ARG A 61 -5.48 -3.63 2.55
CA ARG A 61 -6.24 -2.53 3.16
C ARG A 61 -5.68 -1.16 2.77
N PHE A 62 -4.37 -0.98 2.80
CA PHE A 62 -3.73 0.27 2.36
C PHE A 62 -4.07 0.56 0.91
N SER A 63 -3.88 -0.42 0.01
CA SER A 63 -4.09 -0.25 -1.43
C SER A 63 -5.52 0.13 -1.83
N ARG A 64 -6.52 -0.32 -1.06
CA ARG A 64 -7.94 -0.01 -1.30
C ARG A 64 -8.34 1.38 -0.80
N ASN A 65 -7.63 1.91 0.19
CA ASN A 65 -7.97 3.16 0.86
C ASN A 65 -7.11 4.34 0.37
N ASP A 66 -5.88 4.10 -0.09
CA ASP A 66 -5.01 5.17 -0.57
C ASP A 66 -5.36 5.59 -2.00
N PRO A 67 -5.84 6.83 -2.22
CA PRO A 67 -6.31 7.30 -3.53
C PRO A 67 -5.18 7.53 -4.54
N ARG A 68 -3.90 7.38 -4.16
CA ARG A 68 -2.73 7.45 -5.03
C ARG A 68 -2.41 6.09 -5.67
N VAL A 69 -2.93 5.00 -5.10
CA VAL A 69 -2.82 3.65 -5.67
C VAL A 69 -3.92 3.45 -6.72
N SER A 70 -3.52 2.96 -7.89
CA SER A 70 -4.40 2.63 -9.01
C SER A 70 -4.84 1.16 -8.96
N SER A 71 -3.92 0.27 -8.64
CA SER A 71 -4.14 -1.17 -8.55
C SER A 71 -3.08 -1.81 -7.67
N ALA A 72 -3.44 -2.97 -7.12
CA ALA A 72 -2.55 -3.86 -6.40
C ALA A 72 -2.60 -5.24 -7.06
N GLU A 73 -1.44 -5.77 -7.44
CA GLU A 73 -1.30 -7.04 -8.15
C GLU A 73 -0.49 -8.00 -7.29
N LYS A 74 -1.07 -9.14 -6.92
CA LYS A 74 -0.34 -10.20 -6.23
C LYS A 74 0.52 -10.97 -7.22
N ASP A 75 1.74 -11.30 -6.81
CA ASP A 75 2.61 -12.15 -7.61
C ASP A 75 2.18 -13.63 -7.48
N PHE A 76 1.82 -14.25 -8.60
CA PHE A 76 1.36 -15.64 -8.64
C PHE A 76 2.47 -16.63 -8.27
N PHE A 77 3.72 -16.33 -8.61
CA PHE A 77 4.87 -17.19 -8.32
C PHE A 77 5.46 -16.89 -6.94
N ASN A 78 5.26 -15.67 -6.43
CA ASN A 78 5.69 -15.27 -5.11
C ASN A 78 4.54 -14.64 -4.29
N PRO A 79 3.70 -15.46 -3.62
CA PRO A 79 2.53 -14.96 -2.89
C PRO A 79 2.89 -14.07 -1.68
N GLY A 80 4.18 -13.98 -1.30
CA GLY A 80 4.65 -13.02 -0.29
C GLY A 80 4.93 -11.62 -0.85
N VAL A 81 4.55 -11.35 -2.11
CA VAL A 81 4.81 -10.09 -2.80
C VAL A 81 3.52 -9.55 -3.41
N THR A 82 3.28 -8.27 -3.17
CA THR A 82 2.22 -7.48 -3.81
C THR A 82 2.85 -6.27 -4.50
N THR A 83 2.48 -6.02 -5.75
CA THR A 83 2.92 -4.84 -6.50
C THR A 83 1.83 -3.78 -6.49
N LEU A 84 2.12 -2.61 -5.93
CA LEU A 84 1.25 -1.43 -6.00
C LEU A 84 1.60 -0.61 -7.24
N ILE A 85 0.59 -0.19 -8.00
CA ILE A 85 0.76 0.65 -9.18
C ILE A 85 0.15 2.01 -8.88
N LEU A 86 0.94 3.08 -8.96
CA LEU A 86 0.46 4.44 -8.65
C LEU A 86 -0.28 5.06 -9.83
N ASN A 87 -1.32 5.86 -9.56
CA ASN A 87 -2.09 6.56 -10.61
C ASN A 87 -1.48 7.91 -11.03
N GLY A 88 -0.46 8.38 -10.33
CA GLY A 88 0.22 9.66 -10.60
C GLY A 88 -0.53 10.89 -10.10
N ARG A 89 -1.52 10.72 -9.22
CA ARG A 89 -2.04 11.83 -8.42
C ARG A 89 -1.00 12.24 -7.40
N THR A 90 -0.85 13.53 -7.19
CA THR A 90 -0.23 14.07 -5.99
C THR A 90 -1.34 14.19 -4.96
N GLY A 91 -1.18 13.61 -3.78
CA GLY A 91 -2.07 13.87 -2.67
C GLY A 91 -2.00 15.38 -2.37
N GLY A 92 -3.14 16.06 -2.29
CA GLY A 92 -3.17 17.43 -1.76
C GLY A 92 -2.43 17.42 -0.43
N GLY A 93 -1.33 18.19 -0.36
CA GLY A 93 -0.23 17.92 0.56
C GLY A 93 -0.55 18.01 2.05
N ALA A 94 0.32 17.34 2.81
CA ALA A 94 0.69 17.59 4.20
C ALA A 94 -0.42 17.61 5.27
N SER A 95 -0.39 16.59 6.14
CA SER A 95 -0.55 16.80 7.58
C SER A 95 0.60 16.14 8.31
N SER A 96 1.75 16.80 8.26
CA SER A 96 2.64 16.89 9.41
C SER A 96 1.91 17.71 10.48
N THR A 97 1.21 17.04 11.39
CA THR A 97 0.96 17.53 12.75
C THR A 97 0.93 16.33 13.69
N ARG A 98 1.91 16.35 14.60
CA ARG A 98 2.05 15.61 15.86
C ARG A 98 0.82 14.85 16.39
N ALA A 99 1.13 13.66 16.90
CA ALA A 99 0.59 13.04 18.11
C ALA A 99 -0.91 12.76 18.18
N GLY A 100 -1.27 11.48 18.13
CA GLY A 100 -2.58 11.04 18.61
C GLY A 100 -2.94 9.62 18.18
N LYS A 101 -2.67 8.66 19.07
CA LYS A 101 -3.49 7.47 19.31
C LYS A 101 -3.83 6.60 18.09
N TYR A 102 -3.09 5.49 17.96
CA TYR A 102 -3.65 4.26 17.41
C TYR A 102 -4.78 3.81 18.34
N ASP A 103 -6.00 4.27 18.08
CA ASP A 103 -7.19 3.74 18.73
C ASP A 103 -7.34 2.27 18.30
N HIS A 104 -7.32 1.43 19.32
CA HIS A 104 -7.40 0.00 19.26
C HIS A 104 -8.54 -0.50 18.36
N VAL A 105 -8.18 -1.44 17.49
CA VAL A 105 -8.98 -2.61 17.07
C VAL A 105 -10.49 -2.41 17.20
N GLY A 106 -11.14 -1.98 16.11
CA GLY A 106 -12.59 -1.99 15.98
C GLY A 106 -13.13 -3.43 16.00
N ILE A 107 -13.32 -3.99 17.20
CA ILE A 107 -14.18 -5.14 17.41
C ILE A 107 -15.59 -4.70 17.01
N PRO A 108 -16.25 -5.34 16.02
CA PRO A 108 -17.62 -4.97 15.69
C PRO A 108 -18.53 -5.23 16.92
N PRO A 109 -19.47 -4.33 17.24
CA PRO A 109 -20.33 -4.52 18.40
C PRO A 109 -21.22 -5.76 18.21
N ILE A 110 -21.10 -6.71 19.13
CA ILE A 110 -21.99 -7.89 19.21
C ILE A 110 -23.41 -7.38 19.49
N ARG A 111 -24.29 -7.48 18.49
CA ARG A 111 -25.72 -7.22 18.66
C ARG A 111 -26.31 -8.26 19.61
N LYS A 112 -26.58 -7.87 20.87
CA LYS A 112 -27.47 -8.66 21.74
C LYS A 112 -28.88 -8.58 21.17
N ARG A 113 -29.40 -9.70 20.65
CA ARG A 113 -30.83 -9.86 20.39
C ARG A 113 -31.57 -9.77 21.72
N LYS A 114 -32.48 -8.80 21.84
CA LYS A 114 -33.54 -8.79 22.86
C LYS A 114 -34.79 -9.30 22.17
N GLY A 115 -35.36 -10.39 22.70
CA GLY A 115 -36.53 -11.09 22.20
C GLY A 115 -36.60 -12.43 22.90
#